data_AF-A0A3M2DQ03-F1
#
_entry.id   AF-A0A3M2DQ03-F1
#
_cell.length_a   1.000
_cell.length_b   1.000
_cell.length_c   1.000
_cell.angle_alpha   90.00
_cell.angle_beta   90.00
_cell.angle_gamma   90.00
#
_symmetry.space_group_name_H-M   'P 1'
#
loop_
_entity.id
_entity.type
_entity.pdbx_description
1 polymer ?
#
loop_
_entity_poly.entity_id
_entity_poly.type
_entity_poly.pdbx_seq_one_letter_code
_entity_poly.pdbx_strand_id
1 'polypeptide(L)'
;MLSPVTRRFRFARRRAWMLVAAAVLAACGGTIRPPRARLTPKQIMIRSQPSIVQIRVFGVDGPAIGTGFAVAPDGRIATNLHVIDGALEAVVQLHDGTEYPVEFVVATDPAHDLAILRIPKRDVPALPLGDSDGVSPGDPVFAIGNPLGAGWTISDGLISAIRPVADGLTMLQISAPISRGSSGGPLLNVYGEVVGVATMVSSEGQNLNFGMPINYLKPLLARDDGESFETFAARSRARAEAGRRAAPRIERQVPDHPLSVLDGCSDEDIRRVAAEIIAAIEKGAPIYNGTCSQIRDPDERARARADGRCVPGDHEVCYRIYEGTALRLDHDLPQDCRGVRAALGDGLLRARTLDSYTEKAWAMRDAFDGLLAVIEKKLRR
;
A
#
# COMPACT_ATOMS: atom_id res chain seq x y z
N MET A 1 -85.83 -36.49 53.93
CA MET A 1 -85.50 -36.99 52.58
C MET A 1 -84.21 -36.33 52.09
N LEU A 2 -83.39 -37.07 51.32
CA LEU A 2 -82.30 -36.59 50.43
C LEU A 2 -80.99 -36.02 51.04
N SER A 3 -80.04 -36.96 51.20
CA SER A 3 -78.61 -37.01 50.83
C SER A 3 -77.60 -35.84 50.98
N PRO A 4 -76.31 -36.15 51.28
CA PRO A 4 -75.22 -35.17 51.41
C PRO A 4 -74.24 -35.10 50.22
N VAL A 5 -74.01 -33.90 49.67
CA VAL A 5 -73.01 -33.58 48.62
C VAL A 5 -72.60 -32.10 48.80
N THR A 6 -71.34 -31.65 48.92
CA THR A 6 -70.02 -32.32 49.10
C THR A 6 -69.06 -31.37 49.84
N ARG A 7 -68.04 -31.89 50.55
CA ARG A 7 -66.82 -31.14 50.91
C ARG A 7 -65.72 -31.37 49.87
N ARG A 8 -65.11 -30.31 49.32
CA ARG A 8 -63.65 -30.16 49.01
C ARG A 8 -63.35 -28.89 48.19
N PHE A 9 -62.08 -28.48 48.18
CA PHE A 9 -61.45 -27.48 47.28
C PHE A 9 -61.86 -25.98 47.36
N ARG A 10 -61.55 -25.30 48.47
CA ARG A 10 -61.21 -23.85 48.46
C ARG A 10 -60.08 -23.46 49.43
N PHE A 11 -58.93 -24.16 49.41
CA PHE A 11 -57.74 -23.76 50.18
C PHE A 11 -56.40 -24.02 49.44
N ALA A 12 -56.30 -23.58 48.19
CA ALA A 12 -55.07 -23.75 47.38
C ALA A 12 -54.88 -22.64 46.30
N ARG A 13 -55.02 -21.35 46.64
CA ARG A 13 -54.80 -20.25 45.67
C ARG A 13 -54.00 -19.03 46.16
N ARG A 14 -53.37 -19.07 47.35
CA ARG A 14 -52.57 -17.95 47.90
C ARG A 14 -51.07 -18.23 48.11
N ARG A 15 -50.54 -19.37 47.66
CA ARG A 15 -49.09 -19.69 47.71
C ARG A 15 -48.39 -19.88 46.35
N ALA A 16 -49.12 -19.81 45.24
CA ALA A 16 -48.53 -19.98 43.90
C ALA A 16 -47.89 -18.70 43.32
N TRP A 17 -48.25 -17.52 43.81
CA TRP A 17 -47.81 -16.23 43.22
C TRP A 17 -46.45 -15.70 43.72
N MET A 18 -45.82 -16.32 44.72
CA MET A 18 -44.48 -15.93 45.19
C MET A 18 -43.33 -16.74 44.56
N LEU A 19 -43.61 -17.90 43.95
CA LEU A 19 -42.56 -18.73 43.33
C LEU A 19 -42.42 -18.51 41.81
N VAL A 20 -43.45 -17.98 41.14
CA VAL A 20 -43.34 -17.59 39.71
C VAL A 20 -42.58 -16.25 39.56
N ALA A 21 -42.73 -15.32 40.50
CA ALA A 21 -42.02 -14.03 40.48
C ALA A 21 -40.49 -14.19 40.58
N ALA A 22 -40.01 -15.18 41.35
CA ALA A 22 -38.58 -15.45 41.48
C ALA A 22 -37.97 -16.15 40.25
N ALA A 23 -38.75 -16.95 39.52
CA ALA A 23 -38.28 -17.69 38.35
C ALA A 23 -38.19 -16.83 37.07
N VAL A 24 -39.03 -15.80 36.94
CA VAL A 24 -39.02 -14.91 35.76
C VAL A 24 -37.87 -13.89 35.79
N LEU A 25 -37.41 -13.48 36.98
CA LEU A 25 -36.27 -12.55 37.12
C LEU A 25 -34.90 -13.17 36.77
N ALA A 26 -34.78 -14.50 36.76
CA ALA A 26 -33.55 -15.18 36.38
C ALA A 26 -33.34 -15.29 34.84
N ALA A 27 -34.38 -15.07 34.04
CA ALA A 27 -34.34 -15.25 32.58
C ALA A 27 -33.90 -13.99 31.80
N CYS A 28 -33.88 -12.82 32.45
CA CYS A 28 -33.41 -11.56 31.84
C CYS A 28 -31.93 -11.26 32.13
N GLY A 29 -31.18 -12.25 32.63
CA GLY A 29 -29.71 -12.21 32.77
C GLY A 29 -28.99 -12.30 31.43
N GLY A 30 -29.32 -11.42 30.47
CA GLY A 30 -28.52 -11.23 29.27
C GLY A 30 -27.11 -10.86 29.71
N THR A 31 -26.13 -11.70 29.41
CA THR A 31 -24.74 -11.47 29.79
C THR A 31 -24.23 -10.22 29.08
N ILE A 32 -24.23 -9.08 29.77
CA ILE A 32 -23.60 -7.84 29.31
C ILE A 32 -22.11 -8.14 29.23
N ARG A 33 -21.66 -8.61 28.07
CA ARG A 33 -20.24 -8.85 27.80
C ARG A 33 -19.55 -7.50 27.96
N PRO A 34 -18.55 -7.38 28.86
CA PRO A 34 -17.94 -6.09 29.13
C PRO A 34 -17.39 -5.50 27.82
N PRO A 35 -17.54 -4.17 27.60
CA PRO A 35 -17.05 -3.54 26.38
C PRO A 35 -15.56 -3.84 26.21
N ARG A 36 -15.19 -4.27 25.01
CA ARG A 36 -13.81 -4.71 24.71
C ARG A 36 -12.86 -3.54 24.97
N ALA A 37 -11.81 -3.78 25.74
CA ALA A 37 -10.85 -2.74 26.08
C ALA A 37 -10.12 -2.23 24.83
N ARG A 38 -10.19 -0.92 24.58
CA ARG A 38 -9.39 -0.24 23.54
C ARG A 38 -7.92 -0.22 23.98
N LEU A 39 -7.02 -0.42 23.04
CA LEU A 39 -5.57 -0.40 23.25
C LEU A 39 -5.02 0.99 22.96
N THR A 40 -3.96 1.39 23.68
CA THR A 40 -3.17 2.57 23.32
C THR A 40 -2.26 2.27 22.13
N PRO A 41 -1.80 3.28 21.36
CA PRO A 41 -0.88 3.04 20.22
C PRO A 41 0.38 2.27 20.63
N LYS A 42 0.92 2.56 21.82
CA LYS A 42 2.04 1.81 22.42
C LYS A 42 1.72 0.34 22.66
N GLN A 43 0.51 0.02 23.13
CA GLN A 43 0.06 -1.37 23.34
C GLN A 43 -0.17 -2.10 22.02
N ILE A 44 -0.69 -1.41 20.99
CA ILE A 44 -0.85 -1.96 19.64
C ILE A 44 0.53 -2.31 19.08
N MET A 45 1.47 -1.36 19.09
CA MET A 45 2.85 -1.57 18.63
C MET A 45 3.51 -2.78 19.30
N ILE A 46 3.54 -2.83 20.63
CA ILE A 46 4.21 -3.90 21.39
C ILE A 46 3.58 -5.29 21.12
N ARG A 47 2.25 -5.36 20.92
CA ARG A 47 1.55 -6.63 20.68
C ARG A 47 1.65 -7.10 19.23
N SER A 48 1.64 -6.17 18.28
CA SER A 48 1.59 -6.48 16.85
C SER A 48 2.97 -6.63 16.22
N GLN A 49 4.01 -5.95 16.73
CA GLN A 49 5.35 -5.97 16.14
C GLN A 49 5.92 -7.39 15.91
N PRO A 50 5.80 -8.37 16.81
CA PRO A 50 6.32 -9.73 16.57
C PRO A 50 5.69 -10.47 15.39
N SER A 51 4.52 -10.03 14.94
CA SER A 51 3.78 -10.58 13.80
C SER A 51 4.11 -9.90 12.46
N ILE A 52 4.82 -8.77 12.48
CA ILE A 52 5.04 -7.92 11.31
C ILE A 52 6.45 -8.16 10.78
N VAL A 53 6.58 -8.22 9.46
CA VAL A 53 7.78 -8.70 8.78
C VAL A 53 8.16 -7.77 7.63
N GLN A 54 9.46 -7.56 7.43
CA GLN A 54 9.97 -6.82 6.27
C GLN A 54 10.10 -7.82 5.12
N ILE A 55 9.62 -7.44 3.94
CA ILE A 55 9.78 -8.23 2.73
C ILE A 55 10.81 -7.50 1.86
N ARG A 56 11.97 -8.12 1.68
CA ARG A 56 13.00 -7.69 0.72
C ARG A 56 12.86 -8.52 -0.53
N VAL A 57 12.73 -7.86 -1.67
CA VAL A 57 12.71 -8.53 -2.98
C VAL A 57 13.87 -8.07 -3.83
N PHE A 58 14.38 -8.98 -4.65
CA PHE A 58 15.47 -8.73 -5.58
C PHE A 58 14.93 -8.95 -6.99
N GLY A 59 14.61 -7.85 -7.68
CA GLY A 59 14.05 -7.85 -9.03
C GLY A 59 15.09 -7.49 -10.09
N VAL A 60 14.69 -7.62 -11.36
CA VAL A 60 15.50 -7.19 -12.52
C VAL A 60 15.80 -5.69 -12.53
N ASP A 61 14.96 -4.89 -11.89
CA ASP A 61 15.08 -3.43 -11.82
C ASP A 61 15.72 -2.96 -10.49
N GLY A 62 16.27 -3.90 -9.70
CA GLY A 62 16.95 -3.65 -8.42
C GLY A 62 16.24 -4.23 -7.19
N PRO A 63 16.81 -4.02 -5.98
CA PRO A 63 16.17 -4.43 -4.73
C PRO A 63 15.00 -3.49 -4.36
N ALA A 64 13.92 -4.04 -3.84
CA ALA A 64 12.80 -3.29 -3.28
C ALA A 64 12.39 -3.83 -1.90
N ILE A 65 11.68 -3.01 -1.14
CA ILE A 65 11.24 -3.30 0.23
C ILE A 65 9.73 -3.07 0.34
N GLY A 66 9.04 -4.01 0.97
CA GLY A 66 7.68 -3.87 1.48
C GLY A 66 7.57 -4.37 2.92
N THR A 67 6.35 -4.35 3.44
CA THR A 67 5.98 -4.95 4.72
C THR A 67 5.01 -6.10 4.48
N GLY A 68 4.96 -7.07 5.38
CA GLY A 68 3.88 -8.04 5.49
C GLY A 68 3.55 -8.31 6.95
N PHE A 69 2.57 -9.17 7.19
CA PHE A 69 2.22 -9.62 8.54
C PHE A 69 1.72 -11.06 8.56
N ALA A 70 2.02 -11.78 9.64
CA ALA A 70 1.57 -13.14 9.84
C ALA A 70 0.06 -13.20 10.06
N VAL A 71 -0.60 -14.05 9.28
CA VAL A 71 -2.05 -14.30 9.34
C VAL A 71 -2.40 -15.67 9.91
N ALA A 72 -1.41 -16.54 10.08
CA ALA A 72 -1.52 -17.81 10.78
C ALA A 72 -0.14 -18.26 11.32
N PRO A 73 -0.10 -19.06 12.40
CA PRO A 73 1.15 -19.50 13.03
C PRO A 73 1.97 -20.50 12.21
N ASP A 74 1.44 -20.98 11.08
CA ASP A 74 2.12 -21.91 10.18
C ASP A 74 3.01 -21.21 9.13
N GLY A 75 3.35 -19.95 9.34
CA GLY A 75 4.25 -19.18 8.47
C GLY A 75 3.56 -18.50 7.29
N ARG A 76 2.21 -18.40 7.28
CA ARG A 76 1.49 -17.60 6.28
C ARG A 76 1.64 -16.11 6.56
N ILE A 77 2.21 -15.38 5.60
CA ILE A 77 2.41 -13.92 5.62
C ILE A 77 1.53 -13.27 4.56
N ALA A 78 0.71 -12.30 4.95
CA ALA A 78 -0.02 -11.44 4.01
C ALA A 78 0.79 -10.21 3.61
N THR A 79 0.65 -9.77 2.36
CA THR A 79 1.26 -8.56 1.80
C THR A 79 0.48 -8.10 0.55
N ASN A 80 0.90 -7.02 -0.10
CA ASN A 80 0.41 -6.66 -1.43
C ASN A 80 1.07 -7.51 -2.52
N LEU A 81 0.37 -7.76 -3.62
CA LEU A 81 0.92 -8.50 -4.76
C LEU A 81 2.06 -7.73 -5.44
N HIS A 82 1.95 -6.40 -5.57
CA HIS A 82 2.99 -5.57 -6.18
C HIS A 82 4.33 -5.57 -5.42
N VAL A 83 4.35 -5.99 -4.15
CA VAL A 83 5.59 -6.15 -3.37
C VAL A 83 6.43 -7.30 -3.90
N ILE A 84 5.82 -8.32 -4.52
CA ILE A 84 6.50 -9.50 -5.07
C ILE A 84 6.42 -9.65 -6.60
N ASP A 85 5.48 -9.00 -7.31
CA ASP A 85 5.40 -9.10 -8.78
C ASP A 85 6.70 -8.55 -9.43
N GLY A 86 7.40 -9.40 -10.19
CA GLY A 86 8.68 -9.09 -10.84
C GLY A 86 9.93 -9.37 -9.99
N ALA A 87 9.77 -9.85 -8.75
CA ALA A 87 10.87 -10.37 -7.96
C ALA A 87 11.45 -11.67 -8.57
N LEU A 88 12.77 -11.82 -8.50
CA LEU A 88 13.48 -13.08 -8.77
C LEU A 88 13.62 -13.88 -7.47
N GLU A 89 13.94 -13.18 -6.37
CA GLU A 89 14.07 -13.73 -5.02
C GLU A 89 13.31 -12.84 -4.03
N ALA A 90 12.76 -13.44 -2.97
CA ALA A 90 12.14 -12.72 -1.87
C ALA A 90 12.57 -13.32 -0.52
N VAL A 91 12.92 -12.44 0.42
CA VAL A 91 13.34 -12.75 1.78
C VAL A 91 12.45 -12.00 2.76
N VAL A 92 11.96 -12.72 3.76
CA VAL A 92 11.17 -12.20 4.88
C VAL A 92 12.08 -12.08 6.10
N GLN A 93 12.24 -10.87 6.61
CA GLN A 93 12.94 -10.58 7.86
C GLN A 93 11.92 -10.36 8.98
N LEU A 94 12.01 -11.14 10.05
CA LEU A 94 11.16 -10.97 11.24
C LEU A 94 11.64 -9.81 12.13
N HIS A 95 10.81 -9.41 13.09
CA HIS A 95 11.14 -8.33 14.03
C HIS A 95 12.44 -8.56 14.86
N ASP A 96 12.85 -9.83 15.03
CA ASP A 96 14.06 -10.24 15.75
C ASP A 96 15.33 -10.22 14.87
N GLY A 97 15.19 -9.85 13.59
CA GLY A 97 16.26 -9.82 12.60
C GLY A 97 16.47 -11.14 11.85
N THR A 98 15.76 -12.22 12.21
CA THR A 98 15.90 -13.52 11.54
C THR A 98 15.31 -13.47 10.12
N GLU A 99 16.09 -13.90 9.13
CA GLU A 99 15.68 -13.93 7.71
C GLU A 99 15.27 -15.34 7.27
N TYR A 100 14.20 -15.42 6.47
CA TYR A 100 13.70 -16.66 5.86
C TYR A 100 13.37 -16.43 4.37
N PRO A 101 13.68 -17.38 3.47
CA PRO A 101 13.25 -17.28 2.08
C PRO A 101 11.73 -17.42 1.97
N VAL A 102 11.13 -16.78 0.95
CA VAL A 102 9.76 -17.09 0.54
C VAL A 102 9.82 -18.34 -0.35
N GLU A 103 9.30 -19.46 0.17
CA GLU A 103 9.32 -20.74 -0.56
C GLU A 103 8.12 -20.88 -1.51
N PHE A 104 6.99 -20.29 -1.14
CA PHE A 104 5.69 -20.57 -1.77
C PHE A 104 4.78 -19.35 -1.75
N VAL A 105 4.05 -19.13 -2.84
CA VAL A 105 2.95 -18.17 -2.91
C VAL A 105 1.65 -18.98 -2.76
N VAL A 106 1.04 -18.93 -1.58
CA VAL A 106 -0.12 -19.75 -1.20
C VAL A 106 -1.37 -19.35 -1.99
N ALA A 107 -1.57 -18.05 -2.18
CA ALA A 107 -2.67 -17.50 -2.97
C ALA A 107 -2.34 -16.07 -3.41
N THR A 108 -2.90 -15.64 -4.53
CA THR A 108 -2.87 -14.24 -4.98
C THR A 108 -4.26 -13.78 -5.39
N ASP A 109 -4.52 -12.50 -5.20
CA ASP A 109 -5.67 -11.80 -5.76
C ASP A 109 -5.16 -10.56 -6.52
N PRO A 110 -5.00 -10.68 -7.85
CA PRO A 110 -4.54 -9.56 -8.68
C PRO A 110 -5.55 -8.42 -8.80
N ALA A 111 -6.84 -8.64 -8.52
CA ALA A 111 -7.87 -7.59 -8.59
C ALA A 111 -7.79 -6.67 -7.35
N HIS A 112 -7.44 -7.24 -6.21
CA HIS A 112 -7.30 -6.49 -4.94
C HIS A 112 -5.85 -6.20 -4.55
N ASP A 113 -4.86 -6.52 -5.38
CA ASP A 113 -3.43 -6.36 -5.10
C ASP A 113 -3.02 -7.03 -3.77
N LEU A 114 -3.44 -8.28 -3.56
CA LEU A 114 -3.13 -9.05 -2.34
C LEU A 114 -2.40 -10.36 -2.65
N ALA A 115 -1.50 -10.76 -1.75
CA ALA A 115 -0.83 -12.04 -1.79
C ALA A 115 -0.69 -12.65 -0.39
N ILE A 116 -0.74 -13.99 -0.32
CA ILE A 116 -0.37 -14.76 0.85
C ILE A 116 0.85 -15.60 0.50
N LEU A 117 1.94 -15.34 1.22
CA LEU A 117 3.21 -16.04 1.11
C LEU A 117 3.31 -17.10 2.21
N ARG A 118 4.20 -18.08 2.04
CA ARG A 118 4.61 -18.99 3.11
C ARG A 118 6.12 -19.02 3.26
N ILE A 119 6.57 -18.90 4.51
CA ILE A 119 7.96 -19.08 4.94
C ILE A 119 8.08 -20.38 5.74
N PRO A 120 9.28 -20.99 5.84
CA PRO A 120 9.49 -22.23 6.58
C PRO A 120 9.29 -22.08 8.10
N LYS A 121 9.37 -20.86 8.64
CA LYS A 121 9.23 -20.58 10.07
C LYS A 121 7.81 -20.85 10.57
N ARG A 122 7.71 -21.74 11.57
CA ARG A 122 6.51 -21.98 12.38
C ARG A 122 6.50 -21.13 13.65
N ASP A 123 5.34 -21.05 14.26
CA ASP A 123 5.04 -20.35 15.51
C ASP A 123 5.29 -18.83 15.44
N VAL A 124 5.13 -18.26 14.24
CA VAL A 124 5.07 -16.79 14.07
C VAL A 124 3.74 -16.30 14.65
N PRO A 125 3.72 -15.38 15.63
CA PRO A 125 2.48 -14.87 16.19
C PRO A 125 1.61 -14.25 15.10
N ALA A 126 0.36 -14.70 14.94
CA ALA A 126 -0.54 -14.15 13.92
C ALA A 126 -1.31 -12.93 14.44
N LEU A 127 -1.53 -11.92 13.59
CA LEU A 127 -2.41 -10.81 13.92
C LEU A 127 -3.89 -11.24 13.85
N PRO A 128 -4.74 -10.81 14.80
CA PRO A 128 -6.17 -11.01 14.69
C PRO A 128 -6.72 -10.18 13.52
N LEU A 129 -7.51 -10.81 12.65
CA LEU A 129 -8.17 -10.11 11.55
C LEU A 129 -9.52 -9.57 12.03
N GLY A 130 -9.70 -8.26 11.92
CA GLY A 130 -10.94 -7.58 12.26
C GLY A 130 -11.97 -7.72 11.16
N ASP A 131 -12.92 -6.79 11.10
CA ASP A 131 -13.93 -6.71 10.05
C ASP A 131 -13.85 -5.33 9.38
N SER A 132 -13.62 -5.30 8.07
CA SER A 132 -13.55 -4.05 7.31
C SER A 132 -14.92 -3.49 6.95
N ASP A 133 -15.98 -4.29 7.00
CA ASP A 133 -17.33 -3.81 6.65
C ASP A 133 -17.97 -3.05 7.82
N GLY A 134 -17.42 -3.23 9.02
CA GLY A 134 -17.80 -2.52 10.25
C GLY A 134 -17.01 -1.24 10.55
N VAL A 135 -16.04 -0.84 9.70
CA VAL A 135 -15.32 0.44 9.89
C VAL A 135 -16.11 1.60 9.31
N SER A 136 -15.90 2.80 9.83
CA SER A 136 -16.56 4.02 9.38
C SER A 136 -15.59 5.20 9.30
N PRO A 137 -15.86 6.20 8.42
CA PRO A 137 -15.10 7.44 8.41
C PRO A 137 -15.08 8.11 9.80
N GLY A 138 -13.89 8.46 10.29
CA GLY A 138 -13.64 8.93 11.65
C GLY A 138 -13.13 7.87 12.63
N ASP A 139 -13.13 6.57 12.28
CA ASP A 139 -12.52 5.54 13.12
C ASP A 139 -10.99 5.68 13.18
N PRO A 140 -10.35 5.59 14.37
CA PRO A 140 -8.90 5.58 14.48
C PRO A 140 -8.27 4.34 13.85
N VAL A 141 -7.23 4.55 13.07
CA VAL A 141 -6.45 3.51 12.39
C VAL A 141 -4.95 3.73 12.62
N PHE A 142 -4.22 2.63 12.79
CA PHE A 142 -2.77 2.64 13.00
C PHE A 142 -2.08 1.83 11.89
N ALA A 143 -1.21 2.44 11.11
CA ALA A 143 -0.37 1.72 10.17
C ALA A 143 0.93 1.33 10.87
N ILE A 144 1.40 0.10 10.66
CA ILE A 144 2.73 -0.33 11.10
C ILE A 144 3.50 -0.89 9.90
N GLY A 145 4.75 -0.48 9.73
CA GLY A 145 5.64 -1.03 8.71
C GLY A 145 7.08 -0.60 8.90
N ASN A 146 7.92 -0.91 7.91
CA ASN A 146 9.34 -0.55 7.93
C ASN A 146 9.68 0.38 6.75
N PRO A 147 9.31 1.68 6.82
CA PRO A 147 9.51 2.62 5.74
C PRO A 147 11.01 2.78 5.43
N LEU A 148 11.37 2.64 4.16
CA LEU A 148 12.75 2.70 3.64
C LEU A 148 13.76 1.75 4.31
N GLY A 149 13.33 0.78 5.11
CA GLY A 149 14.22 -0.05 5.93
C GLY A 149 14.82 0.66 7.16
N ALA A 150 14.36 1.87 7.49
CA ALA A 150 14.92 2.69 8.57
C ALA A 150 14.53 2.23 9.99
N GLY A 151 13.61 1.28 10.11
CA GLY A 151 13.13 0.72 11.38
C GLY A 151 11.62 0.64 11.49
N TRP A 152 11.15 -0.19 12.42
CA TRP A 152 9.73 -0.40 12.69
C TRP A 152 9.04 0.89 13.15
N THR A 153 8.16 1.41 12.31
CA THR A 153 7.44 2.66 12.53
C THR A 153 5.95 2.37 12.70
N ILE A 154 5.33 2.96 13.72
CA ILE A 154 3.87 3.07 13.86
C ILE A 154 3.46 4.52 13.53
N SER A 155 2.41 4.67 12.74
CA SER A 155 1.77 5.96 12.48
C SER A 155 0.27 5.85 12.77
N ASP A 156 -0.32 6.92 13.28
CA ASP A 156 -1.73 7.01 13.60
C ASP A 156 -2.48 7.96 12.66
N GLY A 157 -3.78 7.74 12.55
CA GLY A 157 -4.69 8.56 11.77
C GLY A 157 -6.12 8.05 11.87
N LEU A 158 -6.95 8.44 10.90
CA LEU A 158 -8.34 8.05 10.80
C LEU A 158 -8.58 7.31 9.49
N ILE A 159 -9.62 6.47 9.46
CA ILE A 159 -10.34 6.16 8.21
C ILE A 159 -10.95 7.48 7.75
N SER A 160 -10.43 8.06 6.67
CA SER A 160 -10.87 9.35 6.13
C SER A 160 -12.12 9.21 5.26
N ALA A 161 -12.19 8.13 4.48
CA ALA A 161 -13.34 7.80 3.64
C ALA A 161 -13.30 6.31 3.24
N ILE A 162 -14.47 5.75 2.96
CA ILE A 162 -14.60 4.49 2.22
C ILE A 162 -14.82 4.87 0.76
N ARG A 163 -13.89 4.49 -0.13
CA ARG A 163 -13.86 4.91 -1.53
C ARG A 163 -14.22 3.74 -2.44
N PRO A 164 -15.42 3.71 -3.05
CA PRO A 164 -15.63 2.85 -4.20
C PRO A 164 -14.71 3.34 -5.34
N VAL A 165 -14.01 2.41 -5.97
CA VAL A 165 -13.19 2.63 -7.17
C VAL A 165 -13.77 1.82 -8.34
N ALA A 166 -13.05 1.70 -9.46
CA ALA A 166 -13.52 0.96 -10.62
C ALA A 166 -13.79 -0.53 -10.30
N ASP A 167 -14.63 -1.15 -11.13
CA ASP A 167 -14.94 -2.59 -11.13
C ASP A 167 -15.48 -3.16 -9.80
N GLY A 168 -16.03 -2.30 -8.92
CA GLY A 168 -16.69 -2.69 -7.66
C GLY A 168 -15.74 -2.86 -6.47
N LEU A 169 -14.44 -2.67 -6.68
CA LEU A 169 -13.44 -2.62 -5.61
C LEU A 169 -13.69 -1.41 -4.70
N THR A 170 -13.43 -1.57 -3.40
CA THR A 170 -13.55 -0.52 -2.39
C THR A 170 -12.22 -0.35 -1.65
N MET A 171 -11.78 0.88 -1.44
CA MET A 171 -10.53 1.19 -0.76
C MET A 171 -10.78 2.02 0.51
N LEU A 172 -10.04 1.73 1.57
CA LEU A 172 -10.02 2.54 2.79
C LEU A 172 -9.07 3.72 2.55
N GLN A 173 -9.59 4.93 2.37
CA GLN A 173 -8.75 6.13 2.41
C GLN A 173 -8.40 6.40 3.88
N ILE A 174 -7.12 6.59 4.19
CA ILE A 174 -6.62 6.82 5.56
C ILE A 174 -5.85 8.14 5.65
N SER A 175 -5.84 8.76 6.83
CA SER A 175 -4.96 9.92 7.11
C SER A 175 -3.63 9.51 7.75
N ALA A 176 -3.47 8.24 8.16
CA ALA A 176 -2.23 7.76 8.76
C ALA A 176 -1.08 7.83 7.73
N PRO A 177 0.05 8.49 8.04
CA PRO A 177 1.20 8.56 7.14
C PRO A 177 1.76 7.16 6.80
N ILE A 178 1.83 6.85 5.50
CA ILE A 178 2.55 5.69 4.96
C ILE A 178 3.54 6.17 3.90
N SER A 179 4.56 5.36 3.60
CA SER A 179 5.55 5.68 2.56
C SER A 179 6.10 4.41 1.92
N ARG A 180 7.08 4.55 1.01
CA ARG A 180 7.75 3.43 0.35
C ARG A 180 8.35 2.47 1.39
N GLY A 181 7.94 1.20 1.34
CA GLY A 181 8.25 0.18 2.36
C GLY A 181 7.08 -0.15 3.29
N SER A 182 6.08 0.72 3.43
CA SER A 182 4.86 0.45 4.20
C SER A 182 3.84 -0.42 3.47
N SER A 183 3.90 -0.52 2.13
CA SER A 183 3.00 -1.37 1.33
C SER A 183 2.99 -2.81 1.84
N GLY A 184 1.81 -3.41 1.95
CA GLY A 184 1.58 -4.75 2.50
C GLY A 184 1.51 -4.82 4.03
N GLY A 185 1.81 -3.73 4.74
CA GLY A 185 1.73 -3.65 6.21
C GLY A 185 0.28 -3.60 6.73
N PRO A 186 0.04 -4.00 7.98
CA PRO A 186 -1.30 -4.00 8.55
C PRO A 186 -1.78 -2.58 8.91
N LEU A 187 -3.05 -2.31 8.62
CA LEU A 187 -3.83 -1.22 9.18
C LEU A 187 -4.65 -1.76 10.34
N LEU A 188 -4.37 -1.29 11.56
CA LEU A 188 -4.89 -1.82 12.81
C LEU A 188 -5.95 -0.90 13.41
N ASN A 189 -7.04 -1.48 13.91
CA ASN A 189 -8.04 -0.76 14.69
C ASN A 189 -7.61 -0.58 16.15
N VAL A 190 -8.43 0.15 16.92
CA VAL A 190 -8.26 0.38 18.38
C VAL A 190 -8.27 -0.88 19.26
N TYR A 191 -8.50 -2.07 18.72
CA TYR A 191 -8.42 -3.36 19.43
C TYR A 191 -7.18 -4.18 19.04
N GLY A 192 -6.33 -3.66 18.16
CA GLY A 192 -5.15 -4.34 17.62
C GLY A 192 -5.47 -5.36 16.53
N GLU A 193 -6.62 -5.20 15.85
CA GLU A 193 -7.06 -6.10 14.77
C GLU A 193 -6.85 -5.46 13.41
N VAL A 194 -6.42 -6.25 12.43
CA VAL A 194 -6.20 -5.78 11.07
C VAL A 194 -7.55 -5.50 10.41
N VAL A 195 -7.79 -4.25 10.00
CA VAL A 195 -8.96 -3.83 9.22
C VAL A 195 -8.63 -3.53 7.76
N GLY A 196 -7.35 -3.42 7.41
CA GLY A 196 -6.90 -3.38 6.02
C GLY A 196 -5.41 -3.65 5.84
N VAL A 197 -4.98 -3.70 4.58
CA VAL A 197 -3.58 -3.83 4.17
C VAL A 197 -3.17 -2.52 3.52
N ALA A 198 -2.19 -1.83 4.10
CA ALA A 198 -1.71 -0.54 3.61
C ALA A 198 -1.20 -0.67 2.18
N THR A 199 -1.70 0.16 1.26
CA THR A 199 -1.23 0.18 -0.14
C THR A 199 -1.08 1.61 -0.61
N MET A 200 0.08 1.91 -1.19
CA MET A 200 0.39 3.26 -1.68
C MET A 200 -0.17 3.44 -3.09
N VAL A 201 -1.42 3.90 -3.20
CA VAL A 201 -1.95 4.38 -4.48
C VAL A 201 -1.34 5.75 -4.78
N SER A 202 -0.53 5.81 -5.84
CA SER A 202 -0.02 7.07 -6.33
C SER A 202 -1.18 7.95 -6.83
N SER A 203 -1.47 9.01 -6.10
CA SER A 203 -2.51 9.98 -6.45
C SER A 203 -2.03 11.40 -6.14
N GLU A 204 -2.47 12.37 -6.94
CA GLU A 204 -2.08 13.77 -6.80
C GLU A 204 -2.71 14.41 -5.55
N GLY A 205 -2.04 14.30 -4.40
CA GLY A 205 -2.44 15.01 -3.19
C GLY A 205 -1.55 14.67 -1.99
N GLN A 206 -1.25 15.70 -1.18
CA GLN A 206 -0.64 15.48 0.13
C GLN A 206 -1.62 14.70 1.02
N ASN A 207 -1.13 13.69 1.75
CA ASN A 207 -1.91 12.84 2.67
C ASN A 207 -3.08 12.04 2.04
N LEU A 208 -2.99 11.67 0.75
CA LEU A 208 -3.88 10.68 0.14
C LEU A 208 -3.30 9.26 0.27
N ASN A 209 -3.49 8.66 1.44
CA ASN A 209 -3.04 7.30 1.74
C ASN A 209 -4.21 6.31 1.67
N PHE A 210 -3.94 5.04 1.36
CA PHE A 210 -4.97 4.03 1.19
C PHE A 210 -4.62 2.68 1.82
N GLY A 211 -5.64 1.84 1.98
CA GLY A 211 -5.51 0.43 2.29
C GLY A 211 -6.61 -0.41 1.66
N MET A 212 -6.29 -1.66 1.35
CA MET A 212 -7.26 -2.65 0.90
C MET A 212 -8.03 -3.22 2.11
N PRO A 213 -9.38 -3.22 2.11
CA PRO A 213 -10.21 -3.84 3.15
C PRO A 213 -9.77 -5.27 3.49
N ILE A 214 -9.65 -5.59 4.78
CA ILE A 214 -9.17 -6.92 5.20
C ILE A 214 -10.10 -8.07 4.75
N ASN A 215 -11.38 -7.79 4.50
CA ASN A 215 -12.33 -8.80 4.04
C ASN A 215 -11.99 -9.34 2.64
N TYR A 216 -11.26 -8.61 1.79
CA TYR A 216 -10.74 -9.15 0.53
C TYR A 216 -9.62 -10.18 0.74
N LEU A 217 -8.84 -10.07 1.82
CA LEU A 217 -7.77 -11.02 2.14
C LEU A 217 -8.33 -12.35 2.70
N LYS A 218 -9.43 -12.30 3.46
CA LYS A 218 -9.96 -13.46 4.20
C LYS A 218 -10.21 -14.70 3.31
N PRO A 219 -10.82 -14.60 2.10
CA PRO A 219 -11.02 -15.75 1.22
C PRO A 219 -9.72 -16.45 0.80
N LEU A 220 -8.60 -15.72 0.68
CA LEU A 220 -7.30 -16.28 0.27
C LEU A 220 -6.73 -17.23 1.34
N LEU A 221 -7.13 -17.09 2.60
CA LEU A 221 -6.66 -17.95 3.71
C LEU A 221 -7.12 -19.41 3.58
N ALA A 222 -8.22 -19.63 2.84
CA ALA A 222 -8.81 -20.95 2.62
C ALA A 222 -8.38 -21.59 1.29
N ARG A 223 -7.55 -20.90 0.49
CA ARG A 223 -7.07 -21.37 -0.82
C ARG A 223 -5.78 -22.17 -0.68
N ASP A 224 -5.63 -23.18 -1.55
CA ASP A 224 -4.45 -24.02 -1.69
C ASP A 224 -3.94 -24.10 -3.14
N ASP A 225 -4.51 -23.32 -4.06
CA ASP A 225 -4.15 -23.26 -5.50
C ASP A 225 -2.86 -22.45 -5.80
N GLY A 226 -1.95 -22.43 -4.84
CA GLY A 226 -0.69 -21.70 -4.90
C GLY A 226 0.42 -22.42 -5.68
N GLU A 227 1.55 -21.74 -5.82
CA GLU A 227 2.72 -22.20 -6.58
C GLU A 227 4.04 -21.96 -5.82
N SER A 228 5.13 -22.63 -6.23
CA SER A 228 6.45 -22.33 -5.67
C SER A 228 6.84 -20.89 -6.03
N PHE A 229 7.60 -20.23 -5.15
CA PHE A 229 8.04 -18.86 -5.43
C PHE A 229 8.88 -18.77 -6.71
N GLU A 230 9.67 -19.81 -7.02
CA GLU A 230 10.41 -19.92 -8.28
C GLU A 230 9.48 -19.92 -9.51
N THR A 231 8.36 -20.64 -9.46
CA THR A 231 7.38 -20.69 -10.56
C THR A 231 6.69 -19.34 -10.74
N PHE A 232 6.29 -18.72 -9.62
CA PHE A 232 5.74 -17.36 -9.60
C PHE A 232 6.73 -16.35 -10.21
N ALA A 233 7.99 -16.36 -9.75
CA ALA A 233 9.04 -15.45 -10.20
C ALA A 233 9.34 -15.61 -11.69
N ALA A 234 9.43 -16.84 -12.20
CA ALA A 234 9.60 -17.12 -13.62
C ALA A 234 8.42 -16.58 -14.46
N ARG A 235 7.19 -16.78 -13.99
CA ARG A 235 5.95 -16.28 -14.63
C ARG A 235 5.87 -14.76 -14.63
N SER A 236 6.15 -14.11 -13.50
CA SER A 236 6.20 -12.65 -13.37
C SER A 236 7.31 -12.03 -14.22
N ARG A 237 8.50 -12.66 -14.28
CA ARG A 237 9.57 -12.24 -15.18
C ARG A 237 9.17 -12.33 -16.65
N ALA A 238 8.59 -13.45 -17.10
CA ALA A 238 8.12 -13.60 -18.48
C ALA A 238 7.04 -12.54 -18.83
N ARG A 239 6.14 -12.24 -17.88
CA ARG A 239 5.13 -11.18 -17.98
C ARG A 239 5.75 -9.78 -18.08
N ALA A 240 6.79 -9.48 -17.31
CA ALA A 240 7.53 -8.22 -17.37
C ALA A 240 8.34 -8.07 -18.68
N GLU A 241 8.97 -9.14 -19.15
CA GLU A 241 9.65 -9.16 -20.45
C GLU A 241 8.68 -9.01 -21.63
N ALA A 242 7.49 -9.64 -21.59
CA ALA A 242 6.42 -9.43 -22.56
C ALA A 242 5.89 -7.98 -22.53
N GLY A 243 5.66 -7.41 -21.35
CA GLY A 243 5.26 -6.00 -21.19
C GLY A 243 6.29 -5.03 -21.78
N ARG A 244 7.59 -5.26 -21.53
CA ARG A 244 8.69 -4.48 -22.12
C ARG A 244 8.85 -4.64 -23.64
N ARG A 245 8.27 -5.69 -24.25
CA ARG A 245 8.18 -5.87 -25.71
C ARG A 245 6.93 -5.22 -26.32
N ALA A 246 5.87 -5.03 -25.53
CA ALA A 246 4.59 -4.47 -25.98
C ALA A 246 4.47 -2.95 -25.78
N ALA A 247 5.20 -2.37 -24.82
CA ALA A 247 5.30 -0.92 -24.69
C ALA A 247 6.08 -0.30 -25.86
N PRO A 248 5.69 0.88 -26.38
CA PRO A 248 6.50 1.59 -27.36
C PRO A 248 7.89 1.86 -26.79
N ARG A 249 8.94 1.43 -27.48
CA ARG A 249 10.32 1.70 -27.09
C ARG A 249 10.62 3.17 -27.28
N ILE A 250 10.62 3.91 -26.17
CA ILE A 250 11.08 5.29 -26.14
C ILE A 250 12.58 5.25 -25.91
N GLU A 251 13.33 5.71 -26.90
CA GLU A 251 14.80 5.74 -26.87
C GLU A 251 15.25 6.86 -25.92
N ARG A 252 15.60 6.45 -24.69
CA ARG A 252 16.13 7.33 -23.64
C ARG A 252 17.48 7.90 -24.08
N GLN A 253 17.65 9.22 -24.00
CA GLN A 253 18.93 9.91 -24.26
C GLN A 253 19.32 10.70 -23.00
N VAL A 254 19.55 9.97 -21.90
CA VAL A 254 19.95 10.53 -20.60
C VAL A 254 21.38 11.10 -20.72
N PRO A 255 21.61 12.40 -20.45
CA PRO A 255 22.96 12.96 -20.47
C PRO A 255 23.80 12.41 -19.30
N ASP A 256 25.04 12.00 -19.57
CA ASP A 256 26.02 11.74 -18.51
C ASP A 256 26.80 13.02 -18.21
N HIS A 257 26.63 13.54 -16.99
CA HIS A 257 27.30 14.77 -16.56
C HIS A 257 28.55 14.47 -15.72
N PRO A 258 29.66 15.22 -15.91
CA PRO A 258 30.80 15.18 -15.00
C PRO A 258 30.41 15.79 -13.65
N LEU A 259 31.09 15.39 -12.57
CA LEU A 259 30.85 15.93 -11.22
C LEU A 259 30.94 17.47 -11.14
N SER A 260 31.73 18.09 -12.03
CA SER A 260 31.86 19.55 -12.14
C SER A 260 30.59 20.27 -12.57
N VAL A 261 29.54 19.56 -13.03
CA VAL A 261 28.22 20.18 -13.24
C VAL A 261 27.60 20.69 -11.92
N LEU A 262 28.08 20.19 -10.78
CA LEU A 262 27.66 20.58 -9.43
C LEU A 262 28.59 21.65 -8.82
N ASP A 263 29.60 22.12 -9.55
CA ASP A 263 30.51 23.16 -9.06
C ASP A 263 29.76 24.48 -8.85
N GLY A 264 30.04 25.15 -7.72
CA GLY A 264 29.38 26.40 -7.31
C GLY A 264 27.98 26.23 -6.68
N CYS A 265 27.42 25.02 -6.68
CA CYS A 265 26.21 24.70 -5.93
C CYS A 265 26.57 24.29 -4.48
N SER A 266 25.84 24.76 -3.47
CA SER A 266 26.01 24.25 -2.10
C SER A 266 25.44 22.83 -1.96
N ASP A 267 25.83 22.09 -0.92
CA ASP A 267 25.24 20.77 -0.64
C ASP A 267 23.75 20.86 -0.23
N GLU A 268 23.30 22.02 0.24
CA GLU A 268 21.88 22.30 0.47
C GLU A 268 21.14 22.46 -0.88
N ASP A 269 21.67 23.27 -1.79
CA ASP A 269 21.12 23.43 -3.15
C ASP A 269 21.07 22.10 -3.91
N ILE A 270 22.12 21.28 -3.80
CA ILE A 270 22.20 19.97 -4.46
C ILE A 270 21.12 19.02 -3.93
N ARG A 271 20.88 19.00 -2.61
CA ARG A 271 19.78 18.22 -2.01
C ARG A 271 18.42 18.78 -2.42
N ARG A 272 18.28 20.11 -2.50
CA ARG A 272 17.05 20.78 -2.97
C ARG A 272 16.73 20.42 -4.41
N VAL A 273 17.71 20.46 -5.32
CA VAL A 273 17.56 20.06 -6.74
C VAL A 273 17.09 18.63 -6.83
N ALA A 274 17.74 17.70 -6.12
CA ALA A 274 17.32 16.30 -6.11
C ALA A 274 15.88 16.14 -5.57
N ALA A 275 15.54 16.82 -4.47
CA ALA A 275 14.20 16.74 -3.88
C ALA A 275 13.11 17.30 -4.81
N GLU A 276 13.32 18.46 -5.44
CA GLU A 276 12.34 19.06 -6.36
C GLU A 276 12.18 18.24 -7.66
N ILE A 277 13.28 17.69 -8.20
CA ILE A 277 13.25 16.79 -9.36
C ILE A 277 12.50 15.49 -9.02
N ILE A 278 12.80 14.86 -7.87
CA ILE A 278 12.12 13.63 -7.43
C ILE A 278 10.63 13.89 -7.21
N ALA A 279 10.26 14.98 -6.52
CA ALA A 279 8.86 15.34 -6.30
C ALA A 279 8.11 15.62 -7.62
N ALA A 280 8.77 16.26 -8.60
CA ALA A 280 8.21 16.44 -9.94
C ALA A 280 7.98 15.10 -10.65
N ILE A 281 8.97 14.20 -10.60
CA ILE A 281 8.89 12.82 -11.13
C ILE A 281 7.74 12.03 -10.51
N GLU A 282 7.62 12.03 -9.18
CA GLU A 282 6.60 11.29 -8.45
C GLU A 282 5.18 11.83 -8.75
N LYS A 283 5.06 13.12 -9.04
CA LYS A 283 3.81 13.74 -9.51
C LYS A 283 3.52 13.45 -10.99
N GLY A 284 4.52 13.57 -11.87
CA GLY A 284 4.34 13.52 -13.32
C GLY A 284 4.18 12.11 -13.89
N ALA A 285 4.96 11.13 -13.41
CA ALA A 285 4.95 9.78 -13.96
C ALA A 285 3.58 9.05 -13.87
N PRO A 286 2.79 9.17 -12.78
CA PRO A 286 1.43 8.62 -12.72
C PRO A 286 0.50 9.23 -13.77
N ILE A 287 0.58 10.54 -13.98
CA ILE A 287 -0.21 11.28 -14.97
C ILE A 287 0.17 10.85 -16.38
N TYR A 288 1.48 10.76 -16.66
CA TYR A 288 2.01 10.29 -17.94
C TYR A 288 1.52 8.88 -18.29
N ASN A 289 1.52 7.96 -17.31
CA ASN A 289 1.07 6.59 -17.53
C ASN A 289 -0.46 6.48 -17.62
N GLY A 290 -1.20 7.30 -16.85
CA GLY A 290 -2.65 7.19 -16.67
C GLY A 290 -3.06 5.87 -16.01
N THR A 291 -4.34 5.72 -15.66
CA THR A 291 -4.83 4.46 -15.08
C THR A 291 -5.02 3.37 -16.14
N CYS A 292 -5.20 3.73 -17.42
CA CYS A 292 -5.23 2.75 -18.51
C CYS A 292 -3.92 1.97 -18.70
N SER A 293 -2.78 2.44 -18.18
CA SER A 293 -1.51 1.69 -18.19
C SER A 293 -1.58 0.36 -17.43
N GLN A 294 -2.48 0.25 -16.44
CA GLN A 294 -2.61 -0.92 -15.59
C GLN A 294 -3.38 -2.06 -16.27
N ILE A 295 -4.25 -1.73 -17.24
CA ILE A 295 -5.03 -2.69 -18.01
C ILE A 295 -4.17 -3.26 -19.13
N ARG A 296 -3.81 -4.54 -19.01
CA ARG A 296 -2.81 -5.19 -19.86
C ARG A 296 -3.40 -5.72 -21.17
N ASP A 297 -4.65 -6.19 -21.15
CA ASP A 297 -5.36 -6.62 -22.36
C ASP A 297 -5.74 -5.41 -23.23
N PRO A 298 -5.36 -5.39 -24.54
CA PRO A 298 -5.64 -4.25 -25.41
C PRO A 298 -7.12 -3.97 -25.61
N ASP A 299 -7.95 -5.01 -25.74
CA ASP A 299 -9.37 -4.86 -26.03
C ASP A 299 -10.15 -4.45 -24.77
N GLU A 300 -9.78 -4.99 -23.60
CA GLU A 300 -10.29 -4.58 -22.30
C GLU A 300 -9.94 -3.13 -22.02
N ARG A 301 -8.69 -2.71 -22.29
CA ARG A 301 -8.25 -1.32 -22.15
C ARG A 301 -9.00 -0.39 -23.11
N ALA A 302 -9.27 -0.82 -24.34
CA ALA A 302 -10.10 -0.06 -25.28
C ALA A 302 -11.54 0.10 -24.77
N ARG A 303 -12.16 -0.98 -24.27
CA ARG A 303 -13.48 -0.95 -23.62
C ARG A 303 -13.48 -0.04 -22.38
N ALA A 304 -12.54 -0.24 -21.45
CA ALA A 304 -12.42 0.54 -20.22
C ALA A 304 -12.18 2.03 -20.48
N ARG A 305 -11.47 2.39 -21.55
CA ARG A 305 -11.33 3.79 -21.98
C ARG A 305 -12.64 4.34 -22.56
N ALA A 306 -13.38 3.56 -23.35
CA ALA A 306 -14.67 3.97 -23.90
C ALA A 306 -15.74 4.14 -22.81
N ASP A 307 -15.74 3.26 -21.80
CA ASP A 307 -16.68 3.26 -20.68
C ASP A 307 -16.26 4.22 -19.54
N GLY A 308 -15.12 4.91 -19.66
CA GLY A 308 -14.59 5.81 -18.61
C GLY A 308 -14.02 5.12 -17.37
N ARG A 309 -13.89 3.79 -17.36
CA ARG A 309 -13.30 2.99 -16.27
C ARG A 309 -11.78 3.17 -16.14
N CYS A 310 -11.10 3.62 -17.20
CA CYS A 310 -9.71 4.05 -17.12
C CYS A 310 -9.48 5.40 -17.82
N VAL A 311 -8.54 6.17 -17.29
CA VAL A 311 -8.09 7.46 -17.82
C VAL A 311 -6.78 7.23 -18.58
N PRO A 312 -6.67 7.63 -19.86
CA PRO A 312 -5.41 7.56 -20.60
C PRO A 312 -4.37 8.51 -19.99
N GLY A 313 -3.10 8.27 -20.26
CA GLY A 313 -2.03 9.16 -19.83
C GLY A 313 -2.16 10.57 -20.41
N ASP A 314 -1.93 11.59 -19.58
CA ASP A 314 -1.85 12.98 -20.00
C ASP A 314 -0.37 13.42 -20.06
N HIS A 315 0.20 13.27 -21.26
CA HIS A 315 1.60 13.60 -21.49
C HIS A 315 1.83 15.12 -21.50
N GLU A 316 0.82 15.94 -21.79
CA GLU A 316 0.94 17.40 -21.74
C GLU A 316 1.06 17.87 -20.30
N VAL A 317 0.16 17.45 -19.41
CA VAL A 317 0.20 17.81 -17.99
C VAL A 317 1.50 17.31 -17.34
N CYS A 318 1.94 16.08 -17.65
CA CYS A 318 3.25 15.60 -17.20
C CYS A 318 4.41 16.49 -17.68
N TYR A 319 4.42 16.85 -18.97
CA TYR A 319 5.44 17.76 -19.52
C TYR A 319 5.42 19.12 -18.80
N ARG A 320 4.24 19.73 -18.59
CA ARG A 320 4.13 21.03 -17.90
C ARG A 320 4.61 20.98 -16.45
N ILE A 321 4.46 19.85 -15.75
CA ILE A 321 5.03 19.66 -14.42
C ILE A 321 6.56 19.66 -14.48
N TYR A 322 7.16 18.91 -15.41
CA TYR A 322 8.63 18.85 -15.52
C TYR A 322 9.22 20.18 -16.02
N GLU A 323 8.60 20.81 -17.03
CA GLU A 323 8.96 22.15 -17.52
C GLU A 323 8.88 23.19 -16.39
N GLY A 324 7.78 23.20 -15.63
CA GLY A 324 7.57 24.13 -14.51
C GLY A 324 8.55 23.94 -13.36
N THR A 325 8.97 22.71 -13.06
CA THR A 325 10.03 22.45 -12.06
C THR A 325 11.39 22.89 -12.57
N ALA A 326 11.75 22.59 -13.82
CA ALA A 326 13.03 23.01 -14.38
C ALA A 326 13.19 24.53 -14.45
N LEU A 327 12.14 25.25 -14.86
CA LEU A 327 12.12 26.72 -14.88
C LEU A 327 12.21 27.33 -13.47
N ARG A 328 11.59 26.70 -12.47
CA ARG A 328 11.67 27.17 -11.07
C ARG A 328 13.05 26.92 -10.47
N LEU A 329 13.63 25.75 -10.71
CA LEU A 329 15.00 25.45 -10.28
C LEU A 329 16.01 26.36 -10.96
N ASP A 330 15.88 26.65 -12.26
CA ASP A 330 16.71 27.67 -12.89
C ASP A 330 16.50 29.04 -12.22
N HIS A 331 15.28 29.51 -12.01
CA HIS A 331 15.03 30.79 -11.35
C HIS A 331 15.65 30.88 -9.94
N ASP A 332 15.41 29.87 -9.09
CA ASP A 332 15.69 29.91 -7.66
C ASP A 332 17.12 29.53 -7.28
N LEU A 333 17.88 28.84 -8.15
CA LEU A 333 19.24 28.42 -7.86
C LEU A 333 20.25 29.59 -7.88
N PRO A 334 21.25 29.60 -6.96
CA PRO A 334 22.31 30.59 -6.96
C PRO A 334 23.01 30.72 -8.33
N GLN A 335 23.43 31.94 -8.67
CA GLN A 335 24.11 32.26 -9.94
C GLN A 335 25.44 31.50 -10.13
N ASP A 336 26.04 30.99 -9.07
CA ASP A 336 27.25 30.16 -9.14
C ASP A 336 26.97 28.69 -9.44
N CYS A 337 25.73 28.21 -9.25
CA CYS A 337 25.30 26.84 -9.57
C CYS A 337 25.05 26.65 -11.08
N ARG A 338 25.98 27.15 -11.92
CA ARG A 338 25.83 27.32 -13.37
C ARG A 338 25.66 26.00 -14.12
N GLY A 339 26.34 24.93 -13.69
CA GLY A 339 26.28 23.64 -14.38
C GLY A 339 24.89 23.00 -14.30
N VAL A 340 24.26 22.98 -13.12
CA VAL A 340 22.89 22.48 -12.94
C VAL A 340 21.90 23.30 -13.76
N ARG A 341 22.01 24.64 -13.70
CA ARG A 341 21.16 25.55 -14.48
C ARG A 341 21.28 25.31 -15.99
N ALA A 342 22.50 25.13 -16.49
CA ALA A 342 22.74 24.79 -17.89
C ALA A 342 22.10 23.44 -18.28
N ALA A 343 22.29 22.39 -17.48
CA ALA A 343 21.69 21.07 -17.74
C ALA A 343 20.14 21.09 -17.76
N LEU A 344 19.51 21.87 -16.88
CA LEU A 344 18.06 22.12 -16.92
C LEU A 344 17.65 22.90 -18.18
N GLY A 345 18.43 23.90 -18.56
CA GLY A 345 18.25 24.69 -19.78
C GLY A 345 18.34 23.84 -21.06
N ASP A 346 19.33 22.96 -21.17
CA ASP A 346 19.50 22.04 -22.30
C ASP A 346 18.31 21.08 -22.43
N GLY A 347 17.80 20.56 -21.31
CA GLY A 347 16.56 19.76 -21.28
C GLY A 347 15.35 20.53 -21.81
N LEU A 348 15.16 21.77 -21.34
CA LEU A 348 14.08 22.66 -21.80
C LEU A 348 14.21 23.01 -23.29
N LEU A 349 15.42 23.26 -23.79
CA LEU A 349 15.68 23.53 -25.21
C LEU A 349 15.36 22.30 -26.08
N ARG A 350 15.85 21.12 -25.69
CA ARG A 350 15.57 19.85 -26.39
C ARG A 350 14.06 19.53 -26.39
N ALA A 351 13.36 19.79 -25.29
CA ALA A 351 11.91 19.61 -25.24
C ALA A 351 11.16 20.56 -26.20
N ARG A 352 11.61 21.82 -26.33
CA ARG A 352 10.97 22.79 -27.25
C ARG A 352 11.08 22.42 -28.73
N THR A 353 12.12 21.68 -29.13
CA THR A 353 12.34 21.25 -30.52
C THR A 353 11.57 19.99 -30.94
N LEU A 354 10.84 19.35 -30.02
CA LEU A 354 10.09 18.12 -30.28
C LEU A 354 8.62 18.43 -30.61
N ASP A 355 7.95 17.55 -31.34
CA ASP A 355 6.58 17.79 -31.79
C ASP A 355 5.54 17.27 -30.78
N SER A 356 5.69 16.04 -30.26
CA SER A 356 4.71 15.44 -29.35
C SER A 356 5.02 15.68 -27.87
N TYR A 357 3.99 15.93 -27.05
CA TYR A 357 4.17 16.02 -25.59
C TYR A 357 4.74 14.76 -24.94
N THR A 358 4.55 13.59 -25.58
CA THR A 358 5.22 12.34 -25.25
C THR A 358 6.74 12.55 -25.22
N GLU A 359 7.32 12.98 -26.34
CA GLU A 359 8.76 13.18 -26.49
C GLU A 359 9.26 14.32 -25.61
N LYS A 360 8.47 15.39 -25.43
CA LYS A 360 8.79 16.52 -24.52
C LYS A 360 8.91 16.07 -23.07
N ALA A 361 7.96 15.27 -22.58
CA ALA A 361 8.01 14.72 -21.23
C ALA A 361 9.25 13.84 -21.02
N TRP A 362 9.64 13.04 -22.03
CA TRP A 362 10.85 12.22 -21.95
C TRP A 362 12.16 13.00 -22.08
N ALA A 363 12.22 14.06 -22.90
CA ALA A 363 13.39 14.93 -22.96
C ALA A 363 13.67 15.63 -21.62
N MET A 364 12.60 16.10 -20.94
CA MET A 364 12.73 16.63 -19.58
C MET A 364 13.10 15.53 -18.57
N ARG A 365 12.53 14.33 -18.70
CA ARG A 365 12.86 13.18 -17.83
C ARG A 365 14.31 12.71 -18.01
N ASP A 366 14.85 12.78 -19.22
CA ASP A 366 16.26 12.52 -19.53
C ASP A 366 17.19 13.50 -18.80
N ALA A 367 16.91 14.81 -18.88
CA ALA A 367 17.69 15.82 -18.19
C ALA A 367 17.64 15.65 -16.65
N PHE A 368 16.46 15.33 -16.12
CA PHE A 368 16.27 15.04 -14.69
C PHE A 368 17.04 13.79 -14.23
N ASP A 369 16.93 12.66 -14.96
CA ASP A 369 17.66 11.43 -14.61
C ASP A 369 19.18 11.62 -14.69
N GLY A 370 19.68 12.42 -15.65
CA GLY A 370 21.11 12.76 -15.78
C GLY A 370 21.63 13.56 -14.59
N LEU A 371 20.87 14.58 -14.14
CA LEU A 371 21.19 15.35 -12.94
C LEU A 371 21.11 14.52 -11.65
N LEU A 372 20.10 13.66 -11.50
CA LEU A 372 20.02 12.77 -10.35
C LEU A 372 21.20 11.79 -10.29
N ALA A 373 21.62 11.22 -11.42
CA ALA A 373 22.73 10.28 -11.49
C ALA A 373 24.07 10.91 -11.04
N VAL A 374 24.36 12.15 -11.41
CA VAL A 374 25.59 12.84 -10.97
C VAL A 374 25.51 13.32 -9.52
N ILE A 375 24.32 13.72 -9.03
CA ILE A 375 24.10 14.04 -7.61
C ILE A 375 24.31 12.79 -6.75
N GLU A 376 23.78 11.64 -7.15
CA GLU A 376 24.01 10.37 -6.46
C GLU A 376 25.50 9.99 -6.45
N LYS A 377 26.21 10.14 -7.58
CA LYS A 377 27.68 9.96 -7.64
C LYS A 377 28.44 10.88 -6.66
N LYS A 378 27.93 12.08 -6.35
CA LYS A 378 28.50 12.99 -5.34
C LYS A 378 28.17 12.53 -3.91
N LEU A 379 26.91 12.20 -3.62
CA LEU A 379 26.45 11.84 -2.27
C LEU A 379 26.94 10.48 -1.75
N ARG A 380 27.48 9.63 -2.64
CA ARG A 380 28.14 8.36 -2.30
C ARG A 380 29.65 8.50 -1.99
N ARG A 381 30.22 9.71 -2.04
CA ARG A 381 31.62 10.03 -1.71
C ARG A 381 31.71 10.76 -0.38
#